data_AF-A0A3N5CGQ6-F1
#
_entry.id   AF-A0A3N5CGQ6-F1
#
_cell.length_a   1.000
_cell.length_b   1.000
_cell.length_c   1.000
_cell.angle_alpha   90.00
_cell.angle_beta   90.00
_cell.angle_gamma   90.00
#
_symmetry.space_group_name_H-M   'P 1'
#
loop_
_entity.id
_entity.type
_entity.pdbx_description
1 polymer ?
#
loop_
_entity_poly.entity_id
_entity_poly.type
_entity_poly.pdbx_seq_one_letter_code
_entity_poly.pdbx_strand_id
1 'polypeptide(L)'
;MASLAFIQAFLESFKGFLSQATLISVLIASVLILFCAVLLLLALLLRNRWASYIATAAFLGAFLSMPFVLNILLTQAIYPIETRILHANPLSYSNAFSLQVGVKNHSRFSLNKCVLRLEVLKNPHNFVEEHAFKWFVKKSYEKTFKEKILPEESKVFSFFIDNYPYSKTAPYQVSLFCL
;
A
#
# COMPACT_ATOMS: atom_id res chain seq x y z
N MET A 1 20.23 5.21 -11.90
CA MET A 1 19.57 5.40 -10.59
C MET A 1 18.05 5.23 -10.64
N ALA A 2 17.34 5.73 -11.67
CA ALA A 2 15.88 5.57 -11.79
C ALA A 2 15.38 4.12 -11.95
N SER A 3 16.15 3.23 -12.61
CA SER A 3 15.76 1.83 -12.83
C SER A 3 15.74 0.99 -11.54
N LEU A 4 16.71 1.20 -10.63
CA LEU A 4 16.75 0.50 -9.34
C LEU A 4 15.59 0.89 -8.43
N ALA A 5 15.25 2.19 -8.39
CA ALA A 5 14.11 2.69 -7.63
C ALA A 5 12.79 2.10 -8.14
N PHE A 6 12.63 1.97 -9.46
CA PHE A 6 11.43 1.38 -10.06
C PHE A 6 11.30 -0.11 -9.76
N ILE A 7 12.38 -0.88 -9.86
CA ILE A 7 12.40 -2.31 -9.52
C ILE A 7 12.04 -2.49 -8.04
N GLN A 8 12.60 -1.67 -7.16
CA GLN A 8 12.34 -1.75 -5.72
C GLN A 8 10.88 -1.40 -5.38
N ALA A 9 10.33 -0.36 -6.00
CA ALA A 9 8.92 0.00 -5.85
C ALA A 9 7.97 -1.11 -6.37
N PHE A 10 8.30 -1.73 -7.50
CA PHE A 10 7.56 -2.87 -8.03
C PHE A 10 7.59 -4.05 -7.04
N LEU A 11 8.77 -4.38 -6.51
CA LEU A 11 8.96 -5.49 -5.58
C LEU A 11 8.22 -5.26 -4.25
N GLU A 12 8.23 -4.03 -3.75
CA GLU A 12 7.47 -3.65 -2.55
C GLU A 12 5.96 -3.73 -2.79
N SER A 13 5.47 -3.22 -3.94
CA SER A 13 4.06 -3.30 -4.30
C SER A 13 3.61 -4.76 -4.49
N PHE A 14 4.45 -5.59 -5.13
CA PHE A 14 4.16 -7.00 -5.35
C PHE A 14 4.19 -7.81 -4.05
N LYS A 15 5.17 -7.54 -3.18
CA LYS A 15 5.24 -8.15 -1.84
C LYS A 15 4.05 -7.72 -0.98
N GLY A 16 3.65 -6.45 -1.06
CA GLY A 16 2.45 -5.92 -0.43
C GLY A 16 1.21 -6.70 -0.86
N PHE A 17 1.03 -6.87 -2.17
CA PHE A 17 -0.06 -7.67 -2.74
C PHE A 17 -0.05 -9.13 -2.24
N LEU A 18 1.10 -9.81 -2.27
CA LEU A 18 1.21 -11.21 -1.83
C LEU A 18 0.88 -11.37 -0.33
N SER A 19 1.34 -10.45 0.51
CA SER A 19 1.05 -10.43 1.96
C SER A 19 -0.44 -10.20 2.27
N GLN A 20 -1.16 -9.64 1.30
CA GLN A 20 -2.54 -9.17 1.39
C GLN A 20 -3.50 -10.02 0.54
N ALA A 21 -3.05 -11.18 0.05
CA ALA A 21 -3.82 -12.00 -0.86
C ALA A 21 -5.15 -12.47 -0.24
N THR A 22 -6.25 -11.87 -0.70
CA THR A 22 -7.62 -12.34 -0.46
C THR A 22 -8.07 -13.16 -1.67
N LEU A 23 -9.11 -14.00 -1.52
CA LEU A 23 -9.64 -14.78 -2.66
C LEU A 23 -10.02 -13.88 -3.84
N ILE A 24 -10.55 -12.69 -3.56
CA ILE A 24 -10.91 -11.68 -4.56
C ILE A 24 -9.67 -11.14 -5.28
N SER A 25 -8.59 -10.83 -4.54
CA SER A 25 -7.36 -10.32 -5.16
C SER A 25 -6.67 -11.38 -6.03
N VAL A 26 -6.73 -12.66 -5.65
CA VAL A 26 -6.22 -13.78 -6.44
C VAL A 26 -7.01 -13.96 -7.74
N LEU A 27 -8.34 -13.85 -7.70
CA LEU A 27 -9.20 -13.92 -8.89
C LEU A 27 -8.92 -12.79 -9.88
N ILE A 28 -8.75 -11.55 -9.40
CA ILE A 28 -8.45 -10.42 -10.29
C ILE A 28 -7.05 -10.57 -10.89
N ALA A 29 -6.07 -11.02 -10.09
CA ALA A 29 -4.74 -11.28 -10.59
C ALA A 29 -4.70 -12.41 -11.63
N SER A 30 -5.47 -13.49 -11.45
CA SER A 30 -5.51 -14.58 -12.43
C SER A 30 -6.12 -14.12 -13.77
N VAL A 31 -7.16 -13.28 -13.75
CA VAL A 31 -7.74 -12.69 -14.96
C VAL A 31 -6.72 -11.79 -15.67
N LEU A 32 -5.98 -10.97 -14.94
CA LEU A 32 -4.93 -10.11 -15.51
C LEU A 32 -3.77 -10.93 -16.09
N ILE A 33 -3.34 -12.01 -15.42
CA ILE A 33 -2.31 -12.91 -15.93
C ILE A 33 -2.77 -13.60 -17.20
N LEU A 34 -4.04 -14.06 -17.25
CA LEU A 34 -4.61 -14.69 -18.43
C LEU A 34 -4.66 -13.71 -19.61
N PHE A 35 -5.05 -12.46 -19.38
CA PHE A 35 -5.01 -11.41 -20.40
C PHE A 35 -3.59 -11.18 -20.93
N CYS A 36 -2.60 -11.09 -20.06
CA CYS A 36 -1.18 -10.98 -20.44
C CYS A 36 -0.70 -12.20 -21.25
N ALA A 37 -1.09 -13.41 -20.86
CA ALA A 37 -0.75 -14.63 -21.59
C ALA A 37 -1.33 -14.62 -23.01
N VAL A 38 -2.58 -14.18 -23.18
CA VAL A 38 -3.21 -14.03 -24.49
C VAL A 38 -2.48 -13.01 -25.36
N LEU A 39 -2.08 -11.86 -24.80
CA LEU A 39 -1.28 -10.87 -25.53
C LEU A 39 0.06 -11.42 -26.00
N LEU A 40 0.73 -12.21 -25.15
CA LEU A 40 2.00 -12.86 -25.50
C LEU A 40 1.80 -13.90 -26.61
N LEU A 41 0.73 -14.70 -26.53
CA LEU A 41 0.36 -15.67 -27.55
C LEU A 41 0.06 -14.98 -28.89
N LEU A 42 -0.65 -13.85 -28.86
CA LEU A 42 -0.92 -13.02 -30.03
C LEU A 42 0.38 -12.47 -30.64
N ALA A 43 1.31 -12.00 -29.80
CA ALA A 43 2.61 -11.48 -30.22
C ALA A 43 3.47 -12.53 -30.94
N LEU A 44 3.39 -13.79 -30.51
CA LEU A 44 4.09 -14.92 -31.13
C LEU A 44 3.43 -15.37 -32.44
N LEU A 45 2.11 -15.31 -32.54
CA LEU A 45 1.35 -15.70 -33.74
C LEU A 45 1.43 -14.65 -34.87
N LEU A 46 1.68 -13.39 -34.53
CA LEU A 46 1.82 -12.30 -35.50
C LEU A 46 3.12 -12.43 -36.31
N ARG A 47 2.99 -12.88 -37.57
CA ARG A 47 4.11 -12.96 -38.54
C ARG A 47 4.71 -11.60 -38.89
N ASN A 48 3.96 -10.51 -38.68
CA ASN A 48 4.43 -9.15 -38.95
C ASN A 48 5.34 -8.67 -37.80
N ARG A 49 6.60 -8.39 -38.13
CA ARG A 49 7.65 -8.02 -37.17
C ARG A 49 7.30 -6.77 -36.35
N TRP A 50 6.67 -5.78 -36.98
CA TRP A 50 6.20 -4.55 -36.32
C TRP A 50 5.06 -4.82 -35.34
N ALA A 51 4.09 -5.66 -35.72
CA ALA A 51 2.97 -6.01 -34.85
C ALA A 51 3.44 -6.84 -33.64
N SER A 52 4.42 -7.72 -33.83
CA SER A 52 5.05 -8.48 -32.74
C SER A 52 5.81 -7.56 -31.76
N TYR A 53 6.52 -6.54 -32.26
CA TYR A 53 7.17 -5.54 -31.39
C TYR A 53 6.15 -4.72 -30.58
N ILE A 54 5.04 -4.31 -31.19
CA ILE A 54 3.98 -3.57 -30.47
C ILE A 54 3.34 -4.46 -29.41
N ALA A 55 3.04 -5.72 -29.73
CA ALA A 55 2.41 -6.65 -28.79
C ALA A 55 3.33 -7.02 -27.62
N THR A 56 4.63 -7.19 -27.85
CA THR A 56 5.62 -7.42 -26.78
C THR A 56 5.82 -6.19 -25.90
N ALA A 57 5.85 -4.98 -26.47
CA ALA A 57 5.89 -3.73 -25.70
C ALA A 57 4.61 -3.56 -24.86
N ALA A 58 3.44 -3.87 -25.41
CA ALA A 58 2.16 -3.83 -24.69
C ALA A 58 2.13 -4.85 -23.53
N PHE A 59 2.64 -6.07 -23.75
CA PHE A 59 2.77 -7.07 -22.69
C PHE A 59 3.66 -6.59 -21.54
N LEU A 60 4.84 -6.05 -21.84
CA LEU A 60 5.76 -5.53 -20.81
C LEU A 60 5.12 -4.36 -20.04
N GLY A 61 4.44 -3.45 -20.73
CA GLY A 61 3.70 -2.36 -20.09
C GLY A 61 2.58 -2.86 -19.18
N ALA A 62 1.78 -3.82 -19.62
CA ALA A 62 0.69 -4.41 -18.84
C ALA A 62 1.21 -5.17 -17.61
N PHE A 63 2.29 -5.95 -17.77
CA PHE A 63 2.89 -6.70 -16.68
C PHE A 63 3.47 -5.80 -15.59
N LEU A 64 4.19 -4.74 -15.99
CA LEU A 64 4.79 -3.79 -15.03
C LEU A 64 3.74 -2.94 -14.31
N SER A 65 2.63 -2.62 -14.98
CA SER A 65 1.54 -1.81 -14.39
C SER A 65 0.56 -2.63 -13.55
N MET A 66 0.49 -3.95 -13.74
CA MET A 66 -0.42 -4.86 -13.03
C MET A 66 -0.51 -4.65 -11.51
N PRO A 67 0.60 -4.63 -10.72
CA PRO A 67 0.49 -4.50 -9.27
C PRO A 67 -0.05 -3.13 -8.83
N PHE A 68 0.21 -2.09 -9.61
CA PHE A 68 -0.27 -0.75 -9.34
C PHE A 68 -1.78 -0.63 -9.61
N VAL A 69 -2.23 -1.15 -10.75
CA VAL A 69 -3.66 -1.22 -11.12
C VAL A 69 -4.44 -2.03 -10.07
N LEU A 70 -3.89 -3.17 -9.65
CA LEU A 70 -4.49 -3.99 -8.60
C LEU A 70 -4.64 -3.23 -7.28
N ASN A 71 -3.60 -2.52 -6.85
CA ASN A 71 -3.65 -1.76 -5.61
C ASN A 71 -4.72 -0.65 -5.65
N ILE A 72 -4.80 0.08 -6.77
CA ILE A 72 -5.85 1.10 -6.98
C ILE A 72 -7.24 0.46 -6.95
N LEU A 73 -7.42 -0.65 -7.67
CA LEU A 73 -8.72 -1.32 -7.75
C LEU A 73 -9.17 -1.84 -6.37
N LEU A 74 -8.25 -2.40 -5.60
CA LEU A 74 -8.54 -2.89 -4.24
C LEU A 74 -8.88 -1.75 -3.29
N THR A 75 -8.10 -0.67 -3.29
CA THR A 75 -8.25 0.42 -2.31
C THR A 75 -9.38 1.40 -2.64
N GLN A 76 -9.64 1.68 -3.92
CA GLN A 76 -10.64 2.67 -4.33
C GLN A 76 -11.97 2.06 -4.70
N ALA A 77 -11.99 0.88 -5.34
CA ALA A 77 -13.23 0.30 -5.87
C ALA A 77 -13.80 -0.81 -4.98
N ILE A 78 -12.97 -1.75 -4.53
CA ILE A 78 -13.46 -2.96 -3.83
C ILE A 78 -13.61 -2.71 -2.32
N TYR A 79 -12.60 -2.10 -1.71
CA TYR A 79 -12.55 -1.85 -0.27
C TYR A 79 -12.38 -0.36 0.06
N PRO A 80 -13.32 0.51 -0.36
CA PRO A 80 -13.28 1.91 0.03
C PRO A 80 -13.43 2.02 1.56
N ILE A 81 -12.40 2.58 2.19
CA ILE A 81 -12.35 2.86 3.62
C ILE A 81 -12.19 4.35 3.86
N GLU A 82 -12.91 4.86 4.84
CA GLU A 82 -12.70 6.21 5.34
C GLU A 82 -11.91 6.12 6.66
N THR A 83 -10.76 6.78 6.70
CA THR A 83 -9.89 6.81 7.87
C THR A 83 -9.89 8.21 8.47
N ARG A 84 -10.08 8.29 9.79
CA ARG A 84 -10.01 9.53 10.56
C ARG A 84 -9.02 9.35 11.69
N ILE A 85 -7.95 10.14 11.69
CA ILE A 85 -7.00 10.17 12.80
C ILE A 85 -7.67 10.90 13.95
N LEU A 86 -7.97 10.18 15.03
CA LEU A 86 -8.57 10.77 16.23
C LEU A 86 -7.46 11.38 17.08
N HIS A 87 -6.44 10.59 17.41
CA HIS A 87 -5.28 11.01 18.19
C HIS A 87 -4.00 10.39 17.60
N ALA A 88 -2.94 11.17 17.45
CA ALA A 88 -1.65 10.68 17.00
C ALA A 88 -0.55 11.54 17.60
N ASN A 89 -0.22 11.34 18.89
CA ASN A 89 0.72 12.20 19.58
C ASN A 89 1.68 11.41 20.47
N PRO A 90 2.96 11.85 20.55
CA PRO A 90 3.86 11.41 21.60
C PRO A 90 3.33 11.90 22.95
N LEU A 91 3.30 11.02 23.95
CA LEU A 91 2.80 11.33 25.28
C LEU A 91 3.73 12.32 25.98
N SER A 92 3.14 13.27 26.70
CA SER A 92 3.94 14.35 27.31
C SER A 92 4.75 13.89 28.51
N TYR A 93 4.22 12.94 29.29
CA TYR A 93 4.74 12.50 30.58
C TYR A 93 5.43 11.13 30.55
N SER A 94 5.50 10.49 29.37
CA SER A 94 6.14 9.18 29.19
C SER A 94 6.80 9.09 27.82
N ASN A 95 7.84 8.26 27.69
CA ASN A 95 8.47 7.95 26.41
C ASN A 95 7.62 6.96 25.60
N ALA A 96 6.36 7.30 25.34
CA ALA A 96 5.43 6.46 24.61
C ALA A 96 4.66 7.26 23.58
N PHE A 97 4.27 6.62 22.48
CA PHE A 97 3.47 7.23 21.43
C PHE A 97 2.07 6.65 21.45
N SER A 98 1.05 7.51 21.43
CA SER A 98 -0.35 7.10 21.38
C SER A 98 -0.94 7.40 20.01
N LEU A 99 -1.51 6.37 19.39
CA LEU A 99 -2.14 6.45 18.08
C LEU A 99 -3.54 5.84 18.15
N GLN A 100 -4.55 6.60 17.74
CA GLN A 100 -5.93 6.20 17.64
C GLN A 100 -6.49 6.62 16.29
N VAL A 101 -6.99 5.65 15.54
CA VAL A 101 -7.55 5.86 14.21
C VAL A 101 -8.93 5.26 14.14
N GLY A 102 -9.92 6.07 13.75
CA GLY A 102 -11.26 5.63 13.40
C GLY A 102 -11.28 5.17 11.94
N VAL A 103 -11.87 4.01 11.70
CA VAL A 103 -12.05 3.42 10.38
C VAL A 103 -13.54 3.19 10.16
N LYS A 104 -14.05 3.68 9.04
CA LYS A 104 -15.41 3.37 8.58
C LYS A 104 -15.34 2.59 7.27
N ASN A 105 -16.01 1.44 7.25
CA ASN A 105 -16.08 0.60 6.07
C ASN A 105 -17.22 1.07 5.15
N HIS A 106 -16.89 1.62 3.98
CA HIS A 106 -17.89 1.97 2.96
C HIS A 106 -18.03 0.88 1.89
N SER A 107 -17.28 -0.21 2.03
CA SER A 107 -17.38 -1.34 1.10
C SER A 107 -18.58 -2.23 1.40
N ARG A 108 -18.99 -3.02 0.40
CA ARG A 108 -20.01 -4.05 0.57
C ARG A 108 -19.47 -5.32 1.24
N PHE A 109 -18.16 -5.41 1.46
CA PHE A 109 -17.50 -6.58 2.01
C PHE A 109 -17.08 -6.33 3.46
N SER A 110 -16.95 -7.39 4.25
CA SER A 110 -16.41 -7.27 5.60
C SER A 110 -14.88 -7.27 5.55
N LEU A 111 -14.26 -6.29 6.20
CA LEU A 111 -12.81 -6.23 6.39
C LEU A 111 -12.45 -7.14 7.56
N ASN A 112 -11.39 -7.94 7.45
CA ASN A 112 -11.02 -8.91 8.49
C ASN A 112 -9.65 -8.62 9.10
N LYS A 113 -8.82 -7.84 8.41
CA LYS A 113 -7.47 -7.53 8.83
C LYS A 113 -7.15 -6.07 8.55
N CYS A 114 -6.77 -5.34 9.58
CA CYS A 114 -6.28 -3.97 9.47
C CYS A 114 -4.84 -3.91 9.97
N VAL A 115 -3.96 -3.25 9.22
CA VAL A 115 -2.58 -2.99 9.58
C VAL A 115 -2.44 -1.49 9.76
N LEU A 116 -2.16 -1.08 10.99
CA LEU A 116 -1.86 0.29 11.35
C LEU A 116 -0.34 0.44 11.40
N ARG A 117 0.18 1.39 10.63
CA ARG A 117 1.60 1.68 10.52
C ARG A 117 1.89 3.13 10.89
N LEU A 118 2.87 3.31 11.76
CA LEU A 118 3.47 4.60 12.08
C LEU A 118 4.89 4.62 11.52
N GLU A 119 5.16 5.53 10.60
CA GLU A 119 6.47 5.76 10.00
C GLU A 119 7.07 7.05 10.57
N VAL A 120 8.18 6.94 11.27
CA VAL A 120 8.96 8.10 11.72
C VAL A 120 9.85 8.53 10.55
N LEU A 121 9.66 9.75 10.09
CA LEU A 121 10.45 10.33 9.02
C LEU A 121 11.76 10.90 9.59
N LYS A 122 12.80 10.97 8.77
CA LYS A 122 14.03 11.70 9.13
C LYS A 122 13.74 13.23 9.29
N ASN A 123 14.67 14.06 9.76
CA ASN A 123 14.51 15.52 9.66
C ASN A 123 15.20 16.03 8.39
N PRO A 124 14.56 16.90 7.59
CA PRO A 124 15.23 17.56 6.47
C PRO A 124 16.32 18.49 6.96
N HIS A 125 17.50 18.35 6.37
CA HIS A 125 18.57 19.33 6.53
C HIS A 125 18.59 20.34 5.37
N ASN A 126 18.05 19.98 4.20
CA ASN A 126 18.06 20.81 2.99
C ASN A 126 16.71 20.83 2.24
N PHE A 127 16.46 21.88 1.44
CA PHE A 127 15.23 22.04 0.63
C PHE A 127 15.02 20.91 -0.39
N VAL A 128 16.10 20.35 -0.95
CA VAL A 128 16.02 19.18 -1.86
C VAL A 128 15.59 17.93 -1.10
N GLU A 129 16.04 17.77 0.14
CA GLU A 129 15.60 16.67 0.98
C GLU A 129 14.12 16.84 1.32
N GLU A 130 13.65 18.05 1.62
CA GLU A 130 12.25 18.37 1.95
C GLU A 130 11.24 17.85 0.91
N HIS A 131 11.59 17.89 -0.39
CA HIS A 131 10.75 17.32 -1.45
C HIS A 131 10.86 15.79 -1.57
N ALA A 132 12.03 15.22 -1.31
CA ALA A 132 12.23 13.77 -1.30
C ALA A 132 11.76 13.10 0.02
N PHE A 133 11.37 13.92 1.01
CA PHE A 133 11.20 13.51 2.40
C PHE A 133 10.07 12.50 2.64
N LYS A 134 9.05 12.52 1.77
CA LYS A 134 7.93 11.58 1.84
C LYS A 134 8.37 10.11 1.73
N TRP A 135 9.58 9.83 1.25
CA TRP A 135 10.06 8.47 0.99
C TRP A 135 11.15 7.98 1.94
N PHE A 136 11.71 8.84 2.81
CA PHE A 136 12.80 8.46 3.72
C PHE A 136 12.30 8.16 5.14
N VAL A 137 11.84 6.92 5.33
CA VAL A 137 11.41 6.38 6.62
C VAL A 137 12.63 5.98 7.46
N LYS A 138 12.75 6.56 8.66
CA LYS A 138 13.80 6.20 9.64
C LYS A 138 13.44 4.94 10.41
N LYS A 139 12.16 4.80 10.80
CA LYS A 139 11.65 3.62 11.50
C LYS A 139 10.17 3.45 11.24
N SER A 140 9.76 2.20 10.99
CA SER A 140 8.35 1.81 10.88
C SER A 140 7.95 0.99 12.12
N TYR A 141 6.81 1.33 12.70
CA TYR A 141 6.13 0.57 13.73
C TYR A 141 4.81 0.08 13.17
N GLU A 142 4.56 -1.23 13.25
CA GLU A 142 3.36 -1.84 12.68
C GLU A 142 2.60 -2.62 13.75
N LYS A 143 1.27 -2.49 13.73
CA LYS A 143 0.36 -3.34 14.50
C LYS A 143 -0.74 -3.85 13.61
N THR A 144 -0.94 -5.16 13.63
CA THR A 144 -2.02 -5.84 12.92
C THR A 144 -3.18 -6.12 13.87
N PHE A 145 -4.38 -5.70 13.47
CA PHE A 145 -5.65 -5.99 14.11
C PHE A 145 -6.41 -7.01 13.26
N LYS A 146 -6.80 -8.14 13.85
CA LYS A 146 -7.56 -9.21 13.18
C LYS A 146 -9.05 -9.13 13.55
N GLU A 147 -9.59 -7.91 13.55
CA GLU A 147 -10.98 -7.68 13.90
C GLU A 147 -11.81 -7.52 12.64
N LYS A 148 -12.99 -8.15 12.64
CA LYS A 148 -13.96 -8.03 11.55
C LYS A 148 -14.68 -6.69 11.64
N ILE A 149 -14.70 -5.91 10.56
CA ILE A 149 -15.49 -4.69 10.38
C ILE A 149 -16.55 -4.98 9.32
N LEU A 150 -17.82 -4.93 9.71
CA LEU A 150 -18.93 -5.15 8.79
C LEU A 150 -19.11 -3.95 7.83
N PRO A 151 -19.85 -4.12 6.73
CA PRO A 151 -20.24 -2.99 5.86
C PRO A 151 -20.93 -1.89 6.68
N GLU A 152 -20.61 -0.63 6.37
CA GLU A 152 -21.11 0.60 7.01
C GLU A 152 -20.75 0.77 8.51
N GLU A 153 -20.06 -0.21 9.11
CA GLU A 153 -19.62 -0.16 10.49
C GLU A 153 -18.39 0.75 10.65
N SER A 154 -18.34 1.46 11.79
CA SER A 154 -17.18 2.24 12.21
C SER A 154 -16.53 1.62 13.43
N LYS A 155 -15.20 1.44 13.39
CA LYS A 155 -14.40 0.96 14.53
C LYS A 155 -13.23 1.88 14.80
N VAL A 156 -12.75 1.87 16.05
CA VAL A 156 -11.60 2.65 16.48
C VAL A 156 -10.48 1.69 16.87
N PHE A 157 -9.31 1.87 16.28
CA PHE A 157 -8.11 1.12 16.60
C PHE A 157 -7.14 1.97 17.39
N SER A 158 -6.66 1.44 18.51
CA SER A 158 -5.64 2.08 19.35
C SER A 158 -4.32 1.30 19.33
N PHE A 159 -3.24 2.01 19.04
CA PHE A 159 -1.88 1.50 19.07
C PHE A 159 -1.02 2.38 19.97
N PHE A 160 -0.39 1.73 20.94
CA PHE A 160 0.57 2.34 21.85
C PHE A 160 1.95 1.77 21.55
N ILE A 161 2.93 2.65 21.42
CA ILE A 161 4.33 2.28 21.24
C ILE A 161 5.05 2.70 22.51
N ASP A 162 5.49 1.71 23.28
CA ASP A 162 6.32 1.93 24.45
C ASP A 162 7.76 2.23 24.05
N ASN A 163 8.46 3.02 24.85
CA ASN A 163 9.85 3.43 24.62
C ASN A 163 10.08 4.07 23.25
N TYR A 164 9.25 5.04 22.86
CA TYR A 164 9.44 5.86 21.67
C TYR A 164 10.63 6.83 21.87
N PRO A 165 11.80 6.58 21.27
CA PRO A 165 13.04 7.29 21.59
C PRO A 165 13.25 8.55 20.73
N TYR A 166 12.25 8.93 19.92
CA TYR A 166 12.35 10.06 18.99
C TYR A 166 11.80 11.33 19.63
N SER A 167 12.34 12.48 19.19
CA SER A 167 11.86 13.79 19.62
C SER A 167 10.36 13.94 19.38
N LYS A 168 9.66 14.65 20.27
CA LYS A 168 8.24 15.00 20.11
C LYS A 168 7.98 15.83 18.83
N THR A 169 9.01 16.47 18.30
CA THR A 169 8.97 17.28 17.06
C THR A 169 9.38 16.51 15.82
N ALA A 170 9.72 15.22 15.93
CA ALA A 170 10.09 14.43 14.77
C ALA A 170 8.87 14.27 13.83
N PRO A 171 9.03 14.50 12.52
CA PRO A 171 7.95 14.30 11.56
C PRO A 171 7.59 12.81 11.50
N TYR A 172 6.30 12.52 11.45
CA TYR A 172 5.78 11.17 11.37
C TYR A 172 4.63 11.09 10.36
N GLN A 173 4.43 9.91 9.80
CA GLN A 173 3.33 9.59 8.90
C GLN A 173 2.57 8.39 9.44
N VAL A 174 1.25 8.49 9.45
CA VAL A 174 0.36 7.38 9.83
C VAL A 174 -0.28 6.84 8.55
N SER A 175 -0.22 5.53 8.37
CA SER A 175 -0.93 4.83 7.31
C SER A 175 -1.73 3.67 7.89
N LEU A 176 -2.91 3.42 7.32
CA LEU A 176 -3.78 2.34 7.73
C LEU A 176 -4.28 1.61 6.48
N PHE A 177 -4.11 0.29 6.48
CA PHE A 177 -4.51 -0.58 5.38
C PHE A 177 -5.44 -1.65 5.93
N CYS A 178 -6.66 -1.76 5.39
CA CYS A 178 -7.62 -2.80 5.79
C CYS A 178 -8.07 -3.62 4.58
N LEU A 179 -8.23 -4.92 4.78
CA LEU A 179 -8.69 -5.91 3.80
C LEU A 179 -9.53 -7.00 4.46
#